data_AF-A0AAD7SS58-F1
#
_entry.id   AF-A0AAD7SS58-F1
#
_cell.length_a   1.000
_cell.length_b   1.000
_cell.length_c   1.000
_cell.angle_alpha   90.00
_cell.angle_beta   90.00
_cell.angle_gamma   90.00
#
_symmetry.space_group_name_H-M   'P 1'
#
loop_
_entity.id
_entity.type
_entity.pdbx_description
1 polymer ?
#
loop_
_entity_poly.entity_id
_entity_poly.type
_entity_poly.pdbx_seq_one_letter_code
_entity_poly.pdbx_strand_id
1 'polypeptide(L)'
;MYCCSAQESKMDYKRRFLLGGSKQKVQQHQQYQMPELGRTLSAPLGPSCSAPASMGAGGGSPGNCGHPPSPNATTAIADIQQGISKYLDALNVFCRASAFLTDLFSGVFRNSHYSKAAMQLKDVQEHVMEAASRLTAAIKPEIAKMLMELSAGAANFKDQNDFSLQDVEVLGRCFLTVMQVHFQFLSQALQKVQPVAQSCLAEALAQAQERRGNAPSHGSGAGPLTELEEATRSWKGAAEATSRLRERGRDCCLAGIEVQQLFCSHNPTIPENQLKELNMKIDNALQAYKVALESQGHSEYALKAGFHLNPKAVEASLQGCCGEAEAQQAGRMQTPTQPIQCELPTIPLHIGSHFLKGVSFNESAADNLKLKTHTMLQLIKEAAEQNGVVPRDDSPVTDVLNQVCPSSWRGACKTAVQLLFGQAGLVVVDTAQIENKEAYAPQITLEGSRIVVQVPSTWCLKEDPATMSLLQRSLDPEKQG
;
A
#
# COMPACT_ATOMS: atom_id res chain seq x y z
N MET A 1 31.99 40.76 -32.84
CA MET A 1 31.89 39.28 -32.76
C MET A 1 31.16 38.93 -31.49
N TYR A 2 30.04 38.22 -31.65
CA TYR A 2 29.29 37.40 -30.69
C TYR A 2 28.82 37.99 -29.35
N CYS A 3 27.59 38.54 -29.38
CA CYS A 3 26.62 38.41 -28.28
C CYS A 3 25.69 37.23 -28.59
N CYS A 4 25.84 36.10 -27.90
CA CYS A 4 24.88 34.99 -27.88
C CYS A 4 25.05 34.19 -26.58
N SER A 5 24.24 34.47 -25.55
CA SER A 5 23.90 33.49 -24.49
C SER A 5 22.96 34.12 -23.44
N ALA A 6 21.70 34.35 -23.81
CA ALA A 6 20.64 34.61 -22.81
C ALA A 6 19.29 33.96 -23.18
N GLN A 7 19.18 33.35 -24.36
CA GLN A 7 17.92 32.81 -24.88
C GLN A 7 17.80 31.28 -24.73
N GLU A 8 18.89 30.59 -24.39
CA GLU A 8 18.95 29.12 -24.32
C GLU A 8 18.34 28.55 -23.03
N SER A 9 18.35 29.32 -21.93
CA SER A 9 17.83 28.90 -20.61
C SER A 9 16.29 28.78 -20.53
N LYS A 10 15.53 29.56 -21.32
CA LYS A 10 14.05 29.52 -21.30
C LYS A 10 13.45 28.36 -22.10
N MET A 11 14.12 27.92 -23.17
CA MET A 11 13.69 26.76 -23.97
C MET A 11 13.84 25.44 -23.20
N ASP A 12 14.78 25.40 -22.27
CA ASP A 12 15.15 24.22 -21.51
C ASP A 12 14.17 23.90 -20.37
N TYR A 13 13.49 24.93 -19.83
CA TYR A 13 12.35 24.74 -18.93
C TYR A 13 11.13 24.19 -19.68
N LYS A 14 10.82 24.69 -20.88
CA LYS A 14 9.72 24.18 -21.71
C LYS A 14 9.93 22.71 -22.12
N ARG A 15 11.16 22.30 -22.43
CA ARG A 15 11.48 20.87 -22.71
C ARG A 15 11.42 20.00 -21.46
N ARG A 16 11.93 20.45 -20.31
CA ARG A 16 11.84 19.72 -19.02
C ARG A 16 10.42 19.62 -18.47
N PHE A 17 9.59 20.61 -18.78
CA PHE A 17 8.20 20.70 -18.34
C PHE A 17 7.28 19.79 -19.18
N LEU A 18 7.44 19.77 -20.51
CA LEU A 18 6.76 18.80 -21.39
C LEU A 18 7.19 17.34 -21.13
N LEU A 19 8.31 17.14 -20.41
CA LEU A 19 8.85 15.84 -20.02
C LEU A 19 8.76 15.56 -18.50
N GLY A 20 7.95 16.30 -17.75
CA GLY A 20 7.53 15.92 -16.40
C GLY A 20 8.56 16.08 -15.26
N GLY A 21 9.50 17.02 -15.34
CA GLY A 21 10.43 17.34 -14.25
C GLY A 21 9.84 18.27 -13.18
N SER A 22 9.62 17.77 -11.95
CA SER A 22 9.25 18.61 -10.77
C SER A 22 10.48 18.92 -9.91
N LYS A 23 10.60 20.17 -9.44
CA LYS A 23 11.62 20.60 -8.46
C LYS A 23 11.13 20.26 -7.04
N GLN A 24 11.83 19.37 -6.32
CA GLN A 24 11.65 19.25 -4.88
C GLN A 24 12.13 20.52 -4.18
N LYS A 25 11.22 21.21 -3.48
CA LYS A 25 11.54 22.19 -2.44
C LYS A 25 11.63 21.42 -1.11
N VAL A 26 12.77 21.53 -0.45
CA VAL A 26 12.99 21.01 0.92
C VAL A 26 12.20 21.89 1.89
N GLN A 27 11.25 21.30 2.62
CA GLN A 27 10.57 21.94 3.75
C GLN A 27 10.90 21.13 5.00
N GLN A 28 11.80 21.66 5.83
CA GLN A 28 11.99 21.23 7.21
C GLN A 28 10.66 21.40 7.94
N HIS A 29 10.21 20.44 8.76
CA HIS A 29 9.51 20.72 10.02
C HIS A 29 9.53 19.52 10.98
N GLN A 30 10.03 19.85 12.18
CA GLN A 30 9.68 19.46 13.55
C GLN A 30 9.08 18.08 13.85
N GLN A 31 9.79 17.45 14.79
CA GLN A 31 9.65 16.12 15.36
C GLN A 31 8.47 16.06 16.34
N TYR A 32 7.47 15.23 16.05
CA TYR A 32 6.45 14.80 17.02
C TYR A 32 6.68 13.31 17.30
N GLN A 33 6.86 12.96 18.57
CA GLN A 33 7.28 11.64 19.03
C GLN A 33 6.05 10.89 19.57
N MET A 34 5.77 9.69 19.07
CA MET A 34 4.78 8.76 19.63
C MET A 34 5.44 7.42 19.97
N PRO A 35 5.08 6.75 21.09
CA PRO A 35 5.74 5.53 21.55
C PRO A 35 5.29 4.26 20.80
N GLU A 36 6.25 3.39 20.52
CA GLU A 36 6.11 2.10 19.83
C GLU A 36 5.44 1.03 20.72
N LEU A 37 4.38 0.39 20.22
CA LEU A 37 3.84 -0.87 20.75
C LEU A 37 4.12 -1.98 19.75
N GLY A 38 5.10 -2.85 20.04
CA GLY A 38 5.44 -3.92 19.09
C GLY A 38 6.60 -4.82 19.46
N ARG A 39 6.69 -5.32 20.69
CA ARG A 39 7.50 -6.52 20.99
C ARG A 39 6.87 -7.32 22.12
N THR A 40 6.28 -8.47 21.79
CA THR A 40 6.49 -9.80 22.43
C THR A 40 5.25 -10.69 22.25
N LEU A 41 5.24 -11.52 21.20
CA LEU A 41 4.42 -12.74 21.14
C LEU A 41 5.36 -13.91 20.86
N SER A 42 6.09 -14.35 21.89
CA SER A 42 6.85 -15.60 21.90
C SER A 42 7.33 -15.90 23.33
N ALA A 43 6.55 -16.64 24.13
CA ALA A 43 7.01 -17.62 25.15
C ALA A 43 5.87 -18.06 26.11
N PRO A 44 5.92 -19.30 26.65
CA PRO A 44 4.78 -19.98 27.29
C PRO A 44 4.55 -19.58 28.76
N LEU A 45 3.28 -19.68 29.20
CA LEU A 45 2.82 -19.39 30.55
C LEU A 45 3.26 -20.47 31.55
N GLY A 46 3.98 -20.07 32.60
CA GLY A 46 4.21 -20.85 33.82
C GLY A 46 4.15 -19.92 35.06
N PRO A 47 3.65 -20.38 36.22
CA PRO A 47 3.30 -19.49 37.33
C PRO A 47 4.47 -19.30 38.30
N SER A 48 4.70 -18.07 38.77
CA SER A 48 5.44 -17.86 40.02
C SER A 48 4.98 -16.59 40.71
N CYS A 49 4.42 -16.78 41.90
CA CYS A 49 4.03 -15.75 42.87
C CYS A 49 5.27 -15.09 43.49
N SER A 50 5.23 -13.78 43.76
CA SER A 50 5.97 -13.10 44.84
C SER A 50 5.55 -11.61 44.93
N ALA A 51 5.10 -11.19 46.11
CA ALA A 51 4.95 -9.80 46.55
C ALA A 51 5.36 -9.74 48.04
N PRO A 52 5.52 -8.56 48.68
CA PRO A 52 6.24 -7.34 48.28
C PRO A 52 7.16 -6.83 49.43
N ALA A 53 7.79 -5.66 49.28
CA ALA A 53 8.29 -4.87 50.43
C ALA A 53 8.14 -3.36 50.21
N SER A 54 7.60 -2.68 51.20
CA SER A 54 7.30 -1.23 51.30
C SER A 54 8.37 -0.45 52.06
N MET A 55 8.55 0.84 51.76
CA MET A 55 8.82 1.99 52.65
C MET A 55 8.55 3.27 51.82
N GLY A 56 7.99 4.41 52.22
CA GLY A 56 7.73 5.08 53.50
C GLY A 56 8.05 6.59 53.33
N ALA A 57 7.06 7.44 53.02
CA ALA A 57 6.59 8.62 53.79
C ALA A 57 7.17 10.02 53.45
N GLY A 58 6.29 11.04 53.34
CA GLY A 58 6.64 12.45 53.59
C GLY A 58 5.90 13.58 52.84
N GLY A 59 4.72 14.02 53.34
CA GLY A 59 4.31 15.43 53.59
C GLY A 59 3.96 16.44 52.47
N GLY A 60 2.72 16.99 52.49
CA GLY A 60 2.37 18.33 51.97
C GLY A 60 0.93 18.51 51.43
N SER A 61 0.10 19.34 52.09
CA SER A 61 -1.34 19.64 51.81
C SER A 61 -1.61 20.61 50.61
N PRO A 62 -2.86 21.07 50.34
CA PRO A 62 -3.87 20.42 49.51
C PRO A 62 -4.21 21.25 48.25
N GLY A 63 -4.17 20.62 47.07
CA GLY A 63 -4.59 21.22 45.80
C GLY A 63 -5.90 20.61 45.31
N ASN A 64 -6.97 21.38 45.37
CA ASN A 64 -8.31 21.01 44.93
C ASN A 64 -8.37 20.90 43.40
N CYS A 65 -8.09 19.72 42.85
CA CYS A 65 -8.29 19.37 41.45
C CYS A 65 -9.48 18.41 41.37
N GLY A 66 -10.61 18.88 40.82
CA GLY A 66 -11.80 18.07 40.63
C GLY A 66 -11.56 16.93 39.65
N HIS A 67 -11.18 15.76 40.16
CA HIS A 67 -11.34 14.50 39.45
C HIS A 67 -12.85 14.22 39.29
N PRO A 68 -13.31 13.72 38.13
CA PRO A 68 -14.66 13.17 38.04
C PRO A 68 -14.82 12.09 39.12
N PRO A 69 -16.00 11.95 39.75
CA PRO A 69 -16.21 10.92 40.77
C PRO A 69 -15.86 9.56 40.18
N SER A 70 -14.99 8.82 40.88
CA SER A 70 -14.63 7.45 40.52
C SER A 70 -15.93 6.65 40.38
N PRO A 71 -16.14 5.89 39.29
CA PRO A 71 -17.35 5.13 39.11
C PRO A 71 -17.49 4.13 40.26
N ASN A 72 -18.60 4.21 41.01
CA ASN A 72 -18.92 3.22 42.04
C ASN A 72 -18.80 1.81 41.44
N ALA A 73 -18.24 0.85 42.19
CA ALA A 73 -18.01 -0.52 41.72
C ALA A 73 -19.27 -1.17 41.09
N THR A 74 -20.46 -0.85 41.61
CA THR A 74 -21.75 -1.27 41.06
C THR A 74 -22.00 -0.77 39.64
N THR A 75 -21.60 0.47 39.33
CA THR A 75 -21.69 1.07 37.98
C THR A 75 -20.72 0.37 37.02
N ALA A 76 -19.49 0.11 37.46
CA ALA A 76 -18.49 -0.58 36.65
C ALA A 76 -18.91 -2.03 36.29
N ILE A 77 -19.54 -2.76 37.22
CA ILE A 77 -20.10 -4.11 36.94
C ILE A 77 -21.19 -4.04 35.88
N ALA A 78 -22.09 -3.06 35.97
CA ALA A 78 -23.16 -2.85 34.99
C ALA A 78 -22.60 -2.49 33.60
N ASP A 79 -21.56 -1.66 33.55
CA ASP A 79 -20.89 -1.28 32.31
C ASP A 79 -20.19 -2.48 31.64
N ILE A 80 -19.55 -3.35 32.44
CA ILE A 80 -18.93 -4.60 31.95
C ILE A 80 -20.00 -5.55 31.40
N GLN A 81 -21.10 -5.73 32.12
CA GLN A 81 -22.23 -6.54 31.67
C GLN A 81 -22.79 -6.03 30.32
N GLN A 82 -22.94 -4.71 30.21
CA GLN A 82 -23.42 -4.07 29.00
C GLN A 82 -22.41 -4.22 27.85
N GLY A 83 -21.12 -4.03 28.12
CA GLY A 83 -20.05 -4.16 27.12
C GLY A 83 -19.98 -5.58 26.54
N ILE A 84 -20.08 -6.60 27.39
CA ILE A 84 -20.11 -8.00 26.96
C ILE A 84 -21.36 -8.30 26.14
N SER A 85 -22.52 -7.80 26.57
CA SER A 85 -23.77 -8.00 25.82
C SER A 85 -23.69 -7.36 24.44
N LYS A 86 -23.17 -6.13 24.35
CA LYS A 86 -22.91 -5.43 23.07
C LYS A 86 -21.96 -6.20 22.17
N TYR A 87 -20.89 -6.78 22.73
CA TYR A 87 -19.94 -7.59 21.98
C TYR A 87 -20.60 -8.84 21.37
N LEU A 88 -21.37 -9.59 22.16
CA LEU A 88 -22.09 -10.76 21.69
C LEU A 88 -23.17 -10.39 20.65
N ASP A 89 -23.85 -9.26 20.82
CA ASP A 89 -24.81 -8.75 19.84
C ASP A 89 -24.12 -8.38 18.52
N ALA A 90 -22.97 -7.69 18.58
CA ALA A 90 -22.17 -7.34 17.41
C ALA A 90 -21.69 -8.59 16.64
N LEU A 91 -21.28 -9.64 17.36
CA LEU A 91 -20.91 -10.92 16.76
C LEU A 91 -22.08 -11.55 15.98
N ASN A 92 -23.29 -11.48 16.53
CA ASN A 92 -24.50 -11.99 15.86
C ASN A 92 -24.89 -11.13 14.65
N VAL A 93 -24.75 -9.79 14.73
CA VAL A 93 -24.97 -8.89 13.60
C VAL A 93 -24.00 -9.19 12.46
N PHE A 94 -22.71 -9.38 12.76
CA PHE A 94 -21.69 -9.77 11.79
C PHE A 94 -22.06 -11.07 11.06
N CYS A 95 -22.50 -12.10 11.80
CA CYS A 95 -22.91 -13.38 11.21
C CYS A 95 -24.12 -13.24 10.28
N ARG A 96 -25.11 -12.42 10.65
CA ARG A 96 -26.29 -12.14 9.80
C ARG A 96 -25.92 -11.39 8.52
N ALA A 97 -25.07 -10.36 8.63
CA ALA A 97 -24.59 -9.61 7.48
C ALA A 97 -23.79 -10.51 6.52
N SER A 98 -22.95 -11.38 7.07
CA SER A 98 -22.18 -12.35 6.29
C SER A 98 -23.08 -13.37 5.60
N ALA A 99 -24.10 -13.91 6.29
CA ALA A 99 -25.10 -14.81 5.69
C ALA A 99 -25.82 -14.16 4.49
N PHE A 100 -26.30 -12.93 4.67
CA PHE A 100 -26.92 -12.16 3.60
C PHE A 100 -25.99 -11.99 2.39
N LEU A 101 -24.72 -11.64 2.61
CA LEU A 101 -23.74 -11.49 1.54
C LEU A 101 -23.50 -12.81 0.79
N THR A 102 -23.38 -13.93 1.51
CA THR A 102 -23.19 -15.25 0.89
C THR A 102 -24.42 -15.71 0.09
N ASP A 103 -25.63 -15.34 0.52
CA ASP A 103 -26.86 -15.57 -0.23
C ASP A 103 -26.89 -14.76 -1.53
N LEU A 104 -26.48 -13.49 -1.48
CA LEU A 104 -26.36 -12.66 -2.68
C LEU A 104 -25.37 -13.25 -3.68
N PHE A 105 -24.17 -13.63 -3.24
CA PHE A 105 -23.20 -14.26 -4.13
C PHE A 105 -23.69 -15.57 -4.71
N SER A 106 -24.36 -16.41 -3.91
CA SER A 106 -24.98 -17.65 -4.39
C SER A 106 -26.04 -17.39 -5.46
N GLY A 107 -26.82 -16.30 -5.32
CA GLY A 107 -27.79 -15.87 -6.33
C GLY A 107 -27.14 -15.37 -7.62
N VAL A 108 -26.17 -14.47 -7.51
CA VAL A 108 -25.45 -13.87 -8.66
C VAL A 108 -24.67 -14.92 -9.44
N PHE A 109 -24.01 -15.84 -8.75
CA PHE A 109 -23.15 -16.86 -9.37
C PHE A 109 -23.85 -18.17 -9.70
N ARG A 110 -25.17 -18.27 -9.50
CA ARG A 110 -25.94 -19.52 -9.70
C ARG A 110 -25.65 -20.23 -11.03
N ASN A 111 -25.48 -19.46 -12.10
CA ASN A 111 -25.22 -19.95 -13.46
C ASN A 111 -23.78 -19.64 -13.95
N SER A 112 -22.85 -19.35 -13.05
CA SER A 112 -21.44 -19.11 -13.40
C SER A 112 -20.56 -20.26 -12.93
N HIS A 113 -19.31 -20.28 -13.38
CA HIS A 113 -18.30 -21.22 -12.86
C HIS A 113 -17.98 -20.99 -11.38
N TYR A 114 -18.36 -19.84 -10.80
CA TYR A 114 -18.22 -19.55 -9.37
C TYR A 114 -19.36 -20.14 -8.51
N SER A 115 -20.37 -20.77 -9.12
CA SER A 115 -21.55 -21.32 -8.42
C SER A 115 -21.18 -22.27 -7.27
N LYS A 116 -20.21 -23.16 -7.51
CA LYS A 116 -19.72 -24.13 -6.52
C LYS A 116 -19.03 -23.44 -5.33
N ALA A 117 -18.14 -22.49 -5.60
CA ALA A 117 -17.46 -21.69 -4.59
C ALA A 117 -18.44 -20.87 -3.74
N ALA A 118 -19.43 -20.24 -4.39
CA ALA A 118 -20.46 -19.47 -3.72
C ALA A 118 -21.32 -20.34 -2.79
N MET A 119 -21.71 -21.53 -3.24
CA MET A 119 -22.45 -22.50 -2.43
C MET A 119 -21.63 -23.01 -1.24
N GLN A 120 -20.34 -23.33 -1.44
CA GLN A 120 -19.45 -23.75 -0.36
C GLN A 120 -19.24 -22.64 0.68
N LEU A 121 -19.11 -21.39 0.24
CA LEU A 121 -18.98 -20.24 1.15
C LEU A 121 -20.27 -20.04 1.96
N LYS A 122 -21.43 -20.22 1.34
CA LYS A 122 -22.72 -20.21 2.04
C LYS A 122 -22.80 -21.32 3.09
N ASP A 123 -22.44 -22.56 2.75
CA ASP A 123 -22.43 -23.67 3.71
C ASP A 123 -21.50 -23.36 4.90
N VAL A 124 -20.29 -22.85 4.63
CA VAL A 124 -19.36 -22.43 5.70
C VAL A 124 -19.97 -21.34 6.57
N GLN A 125 -20.64 -20.36 5.98
CA GLN A 125 -21.26 -19.27 6.72
C GLN A 125 -22.41 -19.75 7.63
N GLU A 126 -23.20 -20.73 7.21
CA GLU A 126 -24.21 -21.37 8.07
C GLU A 126 -23.56 -22.01 9.30
N HIS A 127 -22.43 -22.71 9.13
CA HIS A 127 -21.68 -23.30 10.24
C HIS A 127 -21.09 -22.25 11.18
N VAL A 128 -20.54 -21.15 10.64
CA VAL A 128 -19.99 -20.04 11.45
C VAL A 128 -21.10 -19.38 12.27
N MET A 129 -22.27 -19.16 11.66
CA MET A 129 -23.44 -18.61 12.34
C MET A 129 -23.94 -19.53 13.46
N GLU A 130 -24.01 -20.83 13.21
CA GLU A 130 -24.42 -21.81 14.23
C GLU A 130 -23.41 -21.89 15.39
N ALA A 131 -22.10 -21.85 15.08
CA ALA A 131 -21.05 -21.78 16.09
C ALA A 131 -21.14 -20.52 16.94
N ALA A 132 -21.32 -19.34 16.33
CA ALA A 132 -21.53 -18.08 17.04
C ALA A 132 -22.77 -18.12 17.94
N SER A 133 -23.86 -18.73 17.48
CA SER A 133 -25.10 -18.86 18.24
C SER A 133 -24.92 -19.77 19.46
N ARG A 134 -24.36 -20.98 19.28
CA ARG A 134 -24.06 -21.92 20.37
C ARG A 134 -23.13 -21.31 21.41
N LEU A 135 -22.07 -20.65 20.93
CA LEU A 135 -21.09 -19.99 21.77
C LEU A 135 -21.77 -18.88 22.60
N THR A 136 -22.50 -17.97 21.94
CA THR A 136 -23.29 -16.92 22.61
C THR A 136 -24.24 -17.50 23.68
N ALA A 137 -24.96 -18.56 23.35
CA ALA A 137 -25.92 -19.20 24.25
C ALA A 137 -25.27 -19.85 25.48
N ALA A 138 -24.07 -20.43 25.33
CA ALA A 138 -23.33 -21.06 26.42
C ALA A 138 -22.71 -20.05 27.39
N ILE A 139 -22.23 -18.92 26.87
CA ILE A 139 -21.46 -17.95 27.67
C ILE A 139 -22.34 -16.98 28.43
N LYS A 140 -23.45 -16.55 27.80
CA LYS A 140 -24.32 -15.53 28.41
C LYS A 140 -24.77 -15.91 29.83
N PRO A 141 -25.14 -17.18 30.13
CA PRO A 141 -25.41 -17.64 31.49
C PRO A 141 -24.17 -17.64 32.40
N GLU A 142 -23.01 -18.09 31.90
CA GLU A 142 -21.76 -18.14 32.69
C GLU A 142 -21.31 -16.75 33.11
N ILE A 143 -21.36 -15.77 32.20
CA ILE A 143 -21.03 -14.38 32.51
C ILE A 143 -22.07 -13.77 33.45
N ALA A 144 -23.36 -14.01 33.23
CA ALA A 144 -24.40 -13.54 34.14
C ALA A 144 -24.19 -14.09 35.57
N LYS A 145 -23.79 -15.36 35.70
CA LYS A 145 -23.47 -15.99 36.99
C LYS A 145 -22.25 -15.32 37.65
N MET A 146 -21.14 -15.16 36.92
CA MET A 146 -19.95 -14.50 37.45
C MET A 146 -20.20 -13.05 37.88
N LEU A 147 -21.01 -12.29 37.12
CA LEU A 147 -21.35 -10.91 37.47
C LEU A 147 -22.37 -10.82 38.62
N MET A 148 -23.23 -11.83 38.81
CA MET A 148 -24.07 -11.95 40.02
C MET A 148 -23.24 -12.23 41.27
N GLU A 149 -22.17 -13.04 41.18
CA GLU A 149 -21.22 -13.26 42.30
C GLU A 149 -20.61 -11.94 42.80
N LEU A 150 -20.26 -11.03 41.87
CA LEU A 150 -19.78 -9.68 42.19
C LEU A 150 -20.85 -8.79 42.84
N SER A 151 -22.08 -8.88 42.35
CA SER A 151 -23.19 -8.04 42.84
C SER A 151 -23.65 -8.43 44.25
N ALA A 152 -23.55 -9.71 44.61
CA ALA A 152 -23.86 -10.21 45.95
C ALA A 152 -22.80 -9.83 46.99
N GLY A 153 -21.52 -9.77 46.59
CA GLY A 153 -20.42 -9.29 47.44
C GLY A 153 -20.49 -7.79 47.72
N ALA A 154 -20.76 -6.99 46.67
CA ALA A 154 -20.89 -5.54 46.77
C ALA A 154 -22.10 -5.07 47.60
N ALA A 155 -23.16 -5.87 47.70
CA ALA A 155 -24.35 -5.55 48.50
C ALA A 155 -24.11 -5.57 50.03
N ASN A 156 -23.08 -6.26 50.50
CA ASN A 156 -22.79 -6.45 51.94
C ASN A 156 -21.87 -5.39 52.55
N PHE A 157 -21.22 -4.54 51.74
CA PHE A 157 -20.33 -3.48 52.22
C PHE A 157 -20.64 -2.17 51.51
N LYS A 158 -21.54 -1.37 52.09
CA LYS A 158 -22.09 -0.14 51.49
C LYS A 158 -21.09 1.02 51.29
N ASP A 159 -19.81 0.86 51.62
CA ASP A 159 -18.83 1.96 51.69
C ASP A 159 -17.46 1.69 51.01
N GLN A 160 -17.31 0.64 50.19
CA GLN A 160 -16.07 0.43 49.43
C GLN A 160 -16.20 0.89 47.97
N ASN A 161 -15.43 1.92 47.61
CA ASN A 161 -15.29 2.40 46.23
C ASN A 161 -14.36 1.51 45.38
N ASP A 162 -13.66 0.56 46.00
CA ASP A 162 -12.65 -0.28 45.35
C ASP A 162 -13.06 -1.75 45.34
N PHE A 163 -12.69 -2.47 44.27
CA PHE A 163 -12.89 -3.91 44.15
C PHE A 163 -12.00 -4.67 45.14
N SER A 164 -12.56 -5.67 45.82
CA SER A 164 -11.76 -6.58 46.64
C SER A 164 -10.90 -7.50 45.76
N LEU A 165 -9.87 -8.14 46.33
CA LEU A 165 -9.04 -9.11 45.61
C LEU A 165 -9.89 -10.26 45.02
N GLN A 166 -10.96 -10.67 45.72
CA GLN A 166 -11.90 -11.67 45.25
C GLN A 166 -12.74 -11.17 44.06
N ASP A 167 -13.15 -9.90 44.07
CA ASP A 167 -13.88 -9.31 42.93
C ASP A 167 -12.98 -9.22 41.69
N VAL A 168 -11.71 -8.87 41.87
CA VAL A 168 -10.71 -8.85 40.79
C VAL A 168 -10.50 -10.24 40.21
N GLU A 169 -10.48 -11.30 41.02
CA GLU A 169 -10.39 -12.68 40.54
C GLU A 169 -11.63 -13.10 39.72
N VAL A 170 -12.83 -12.72 40.15
CA VAL A 170 -14.07 -12.99 39.40
C VAL A 170 -14.10 -12.22 38.08
N LEU A 171 -13.68 -10.95 38.07
CA LEU A 171 -13.51 -10.16 36.85
C LEU A 171 -12.44 -10.76 35.92
N GLY A 172 -11.34 -11.29 36.48
CA GLY A 172 -10.32 -12.01 35.74
C GLY A 172 -10.87 -13.26 35.04
N ARG A 173 -11.69 -14.06 35.74
CA ARG A 173 -12.39 -15.22 35.14
C ARG A 173 -13.36 -14.79 34.03
N CYS A 174 -14.09 -13.70 34.24
CA CYS A 174 -14.99 -13.12 33.23
C CYS A 174 -14.22 -12.69 31.97
N PHE A 175 -13.11 -11.96 32.13
CA PHE A 175 -12.25 -11.54 31.03
C PHE A 175 -11.66 -12.74 30.26
N LEU A 176 -11.11 -13.73 30.97
CA LEU A 176 -10.56 -14.93 30.35
C LEU A 176 -11.62 -15.71 29.57
N THR A 177 -12.85 -15.76 30.08
CA THR A 177 -13.98 -16.39 29.38
C THR A 177 -14.26 -15.65 28.07
N VAL A 178 -14.37 -14.32 28.08
CA VAL A 178 -14.60 -13.53 26.84
C VAL A 178 -13.45 -13.71 25.84
N MET A 179 -12.20 -13.76 26.30
CA MET A 179 -11.04 -14.00 25.45
C MET A 179 -11.04 -15.39 24.83
N GLN A 180 -11.35 -16.43 25.61
CA GLN A 180 -11.47 -17.80 25.14
C GLN A 180 -12.53 -17.92 24.05
N VAL A 181 -13.63 -17.21 24.21
CA VAL A 181 -14.75 -17.15 23.26
C VAL A 181 -14.32 -16.51 21.95
N HIS A 182 -13.64 -15.37 22.03
CA HIS A 182 -13.10 -14.70 20.86
C HIS A 182 -12.16 -15.63 20.07
N PHE A 183 -11.25 -16.30 20.78
CA PHE A 183 -10.32 -17.26 20.19
C PHE A 183 -11.03 -18.47 19.56
N GLN A 184 -12.00 -19.08 20.27
CA GLN A 184 -12.74 -20.24 19.78
C GLN A 184 -13.55 -19.91 18.52
N PHE A 185 -14.24 -18.75 18.51
CA PHE A 185 -14.99 -18.30 17.34
C PHE A 185 -14.08 -18.12 16.12
N LEU A 186 -12.99 -17.33 16.28
CA LEU A 186 -12.08 -17.05 15.17
C LEU A 186 -11.38 -18.32 14.66
N SER A 187 -10.98 -19.21 15.57
CA SER A 187 -10.33 -20.47 15.19
C SER A 187 -11.27 -21.40 14.43
N GLN A 188 -12.52 -21.54 14.88
CA GLN A 188 -13.52 -22.37 14.19
C GLN A 188 -13.90 -21.78 12.83
N ALA A 189 -14.07 -20.46 12.75
CA ALA A 189 -14.35 -19.78 11.50
C ALA A 189 -13.20 -19.96 10.49
N LEU A 190 -11.96 -19.74 10.93
CA LEU A 190 -10.78 -19.89 10.08
C LEU A 190 -10.65 -21.33 9.56
N GLN A 191 -10.81 -22.34 10.42
CA GLN A 191 -10.75 -23.76 10.02
C GLN A 191 -11.76 -24.13 8.94
N LYS A 192 -12.92 -23.47 8.90
CA LYS A 192 -13.97 -23.73 7.91
C LYS A 192 -13.81 -22.92 6.63
N VAL A 193 -13.38 -21.66 6.73
CA VAL A 193 -13.19 -20.78 5.57
C VAL A 193 -11.93 -21.15 4.77
N GLN A 194 -10.86 -21.57 5.45
CA GLN A 194 -9.57 -21.87 4.82
C GLN A 194 -9.63 -22.84 3.62
N PRO A 195 -10.28 -24.02 3.69
CA PRO A 195 -10.34 -24.93 2.54
C PRO A 195 -11.10 -24.35 1.34
N VAL A 196 -12.17 -23.59 1.59
CA VAL A 196 -12.93 -22.93 0.51
C VAL A 196 -12.09 -21.84 -0.14
N ALA A 197 -11.43 -21.00 0.65
CA ALA A 197 -10.53 -19.97 0.14
C ALA A 197 -9.39 -20.56 -0.71
N GLN A 198 -8.76 -21.64 -0.24
CA GLN A 198 -7.70 -22.35 -0.97
C GLN A 198 -8.22 -22.96 -2.28
N SER A 199 -9.41 -23.55 -2.29
CA SER A 199 -10.03 -24.10 -3.50
C SER A 199 -10.35 -23.00 -4.52
N CYS A 200 -10.92 -21.88 -4.08
CA CYS A 200 -11.21 -20.74 -4.95
C CYS A 200 -9.94 -20.14 -5.56
N LEU A 201 -8.87 -20.00 -4.76
CA LEU A 201 -7.57 -19.53 -5.25
C LEU A 201 -6.95 -20.50 -6.26
N ALA A 202 -7.01 -21.80 -6.00
CA ALA A 202 -6.53 -22.83 -6.92
C ALA A 202 -7.30 -22.81 -8.26
N GLU A 203 -8.64 -22.71 -8.21
CA GLU A 203 -9.48 -22.59 -9.41
C GLU A 203 -9.19 -21.29 -10.19
N ALA A 204 -9.00 -20.17 -9.50
CA ALA A 204 -8.62 -18.90 -10.13
C ALA A 204 -7.25 -18.98 -10.83
N LEU A 205 -6.29 -19.67 -10.21
CA LEU A 205 -4.96 -19.93 -10.80
C LEU A 205 -5.03 -20.87 -12.00
N ALA A 206 -5.81 -21.95 -11.91
CA ALA A 206 -6.04 -22.88 -13.02
C ALA A 206 -6.70 -22.19 -14.21
N GLN A 207 -7.70 -21.32 -13.97
CA GLN A 207 -8.32 -20.53 -15.04
C GLN A 207 -7.38 -19.49 -15.65
N ALA A 208 -6.51 -18.87 -14.86
CA ALA A 208 -5.47 -17.99 -15.38
C ALA A 208 -4.48 -18.75 -16.29
N GLN A 209 -4.28 -20.05 -16.05
CA GLN A 209 -3.48 -20.92 -16.90
C GLN A 209 -4.25 -21.36 -18.17
N GLU A 210 -5.53 -21.75 -18.07
CA GLU A 210 -6.34 -22.16 -19.24
C GLU A 210 -6.60 -21.01 -20.21
N ARG A 211 -6.82 -19.78 -19.72
CA ARG A 211 -6.92 -18.59 -20.59
C ARG A 211 -5.61 -18.29 -21.32
N ARG A 212 -4.46 -18.74 -20.81
CA ARG A 212 -3.18 -18.68 -21.54
C ARG A 212 -3.06 -19.78 -22.61
N GLY A 213 -3.79 -20.89 -22.49
CA GLY A 213 -3.73 -22.02 -23.42
C GLY A 213 -4.64 -21.93 -24.65
N ASN A 214 -5.74 -21.18 -24.59
CA ASN A 214 -6.75 -21.10 -25.67
C ASN A 214 -6.59 -19.93 -26.65
N ALA A 215 -5.47 -19.19 -26.62
CA ALA A 215 -5.13 -18.30 -27.72
C ALA A 215 -4.63 -19.15 -28.90
N PRO A 216 -5.14 -18.98 -30.14
CA PRO A 216 -4.71 -19.77 -31.29
C PRO A 216 -3.19 -19.61 -31.47
N SER A 217 -2.50 -20.70 -31.22
CA SER A 217 -1.04 -20.81 -31.22
C SER A 217 -0.52 -20.82 -32.64
N HIS A 218 -0.11 -19.64 -33.14
CA HIS A 218 1.04 -19.62 -34.05
C HIS A 218 2.29 -19.93 -33.21
N GLY A 219 2.89 -21.08 -33.51
CA GLY A 219 3.79 -21.79 -32.61
C GLY A 219 5.09 -21.08 -32.28
N SER A 220 5.54 -21.31 -31.04
CA SER A 220 6.88 -21.75 -30.69
C SER A 220 6.86 -22.14 -29.21
N GLY A 221 7.53 -23.23 -28.84
CA GLY A 221 7.44 -23.89 -27.54
C GLY A 221 7.64 -22.96 -26.35
N ALA A 222 6.64 -22.88 -25.46
CA ALA A 222 6.72 -22.05 -24.27
C ALA A 222 7.14 -22.91 -23.06
N GLY A 223 8.43 -22.83 -22.71
CA GLY A 223 8.86 -23.04 -21.33
C GLY A 223 8.33 -21.92 -20.41
N PRO A 224 8.73 -21.90 -19.12
CA PRO A 224 8.45 -20.76 -18.25
C PRO A 224 8.91 -19.47 -18.93
N LEU A 225 8.03 -18.47 -18.99
CA LEU A 225 8.36 -17.18 -19.58
C LEU A 225 9.49 -16.53 -18.79
N THR A 226 10.36 -15.84 -19.50
CA THR A 226 11.39 -15.02 -18.85
C THR A 226 10.73 -13.85 -18.11
N GLU A 227 11.38 -13.37 -17.04
CA GLU A 227 10.97 -12.21 -16.25
C GLU A 227 10.63 -10.98 -17.11
N LEU A 228 11.39 -10.80 -18.19
CA LEU A 228 11.23 -9.73 -19.17
C LEU A 228 9.98 -9.90 -20.04
N GLU A 229 9.63 -11.12 -20.44
CA GLU A 229 8.41 -11.40 -21.21
C GLU A 229 7.17 -11.19 -20.35
N GLU A 230 7.22 -11.55 -19.07
CA GLU A 230 6.15 -11.26 -18.12
C GLU A 230 5.96 -9.76 -17.92
N ALA A 231 7.04 -9.00 -17.74
CA ALA A 231 7.00 -7.54 -17.69
C ALA A 231 6.37 -6.97 -18.97
N THR A 232 6.87 -7.34 -20.14
CA THR A 232 6.36 -6.87 -21.44
C THR A 232 4.86 -7.16 -21.60
N ARG A 233 4.40 -8.37 -21.23
CA ARG A 233 2.98 -8.73 -21.29
C ARG A 233 2.13 -7.93 -20.30
N SER A 234 2.61 -7.74 -19.07
CA SER A 234 1.94 -6.94 -18.04
C SER A 234 1.66 -5.53 -18.54
N TRP A 235 2.65 -4.90 -19.19
CA TRP A 235 2.51 -3.54 -19.70
C TRP A 235 1.63 -3.45 -20.95
N LYS A 236 1.69 -4.42 -21.86
CA LYS A 236 0.75 -4.49 -22.99
C LYS A 236 -0.70 -4.63 -22.53
N GLY A 237 -0.97 -5.52 -21.56
CA GLY A 237 -2.31 -5.67 -21.00
C GLY A 237 -2.80 -4.38 -20.32
N ALA A 238 -1.93 -3.69 -19.60
CA ALA A 238 -2.26 -2.40 -19.01
C ALA A 238 -2.52 -1.33 -20.08
N ALA A 239 -1.76 -1.33 -21.18
CA ALA A 239 -1.96 -0.43 -22.31
C ALA A 239 -3.32 -0.63 -22.98
N GLU A 240 -3.71 -1.88 -23.20
CA GLU A 240 -5.03 -2.22 -23.74
C GLU A 240 -6.16 -1.81 -22.79
N ALA A 241 -6.05 -2.15 -21.50
CA ALA A 241 -7.07 -1.79 -20.50
C ALA A 241 -7.28 -0.26 -20.43
N THR A 242 -6.19 0.49 -20.43
CA THR A 242 -6.20 1.95 -20.27
C THR A 242 -6.44 2.71 -21.58
N SER A 243 -6.69 2.05 -22.71
CA SER A 243 -6.82 2.70 -24.02
C SER A 243 -7.84 3.83 -24.04
N ARG A 244 -8.97 3.64 -23.35
CA ARG A 244 -10.06 4.63 -23.26
C ARG A 244 -9.67 5.92 -22.55
N LEU A 245 -8.66 5.89 -21.67
CA LEU A 245 -8.13 7.12 -21.04
C LEU A 245 -7.47 8.04 -22.07
N ARG A 246 -7.07 7.47 -23.21
CA ARG A 246 -6.38 8.17 -24.30
C ARG A 246 -7.27 8.36 -25.52
N GLU A 247 -8.50 7.82 -25.51
CA GLU A 247 -9.47 8.02 -26.59
C GLU A 247 -9.86 9.50 -26.64
N ARG A 248 -9.34 10.19 -27.66
CA ARG A 248 -9.72 11.56 -27.98
C ARG A 248 -11.15 11.54 -28.53
N GLY A 249 -12.13 11.84 -27.69
CA GLY A 249 -13.50 12.05 -28.14
C GLY A 249 -13.55 13.11 -29.26
N ARG A 250 -14.33 12.87 -30.31
CA ARG A 250 -14.38 13.73 -31.51
C ARG A 250 -14.74 15.18 -31.22
N ASP A 251 -15.39 15.48 -30.09
CA ASP A 251 -15.96 16.80 -29.79
C ASP A 251 -15.61 17.38 -28.40
N CYS A 252 -14.68 16.77 -27.63
CA CYS A 252 -14.44 17.18 -26.22
C CYS A 252 -12.96 17.29 -25.81
N CYS A 253 -12.03 17.32 -26.76
CA CYS A 253 -10.61 17.43 -26.44
C CYS A 253 -10.23 18.89 -26.21
N LEU A 254 -9.59 19.20 -25.08
CA LEU A 254 -8.45 20.11 -25.20
C LEU A 254 -7.38 19.32 -25.94
N ALA A 255 -7.22 19.59 -27.23
CA ALA A 255 -6.05 19.06 -27.92
C ALA A 255 -4.83 19.58 -27.15
N GLY A 256 -3.82 18.74 -26.89
CA GLY A 256 -2.58 19.21 -26.25
C GLY A 256 -1.98 20.44 -26.93
N ILE A 257 -2.34 20.68 -28.19
CA ILE A 257 -2.06 21.88 -29.00
C ILE A 257 -2.75 23.15 -28.46
N GLU A 258 -4.02 23.12 -28.03
CA GLU A 258 -4.72 24.29 -27.46
C GLU A 258 -4.13 24.69 -26.10
N VAL A 259 -3.80 23.70 -25.27
CA VAL A 259 -3.07 23.92 -24.01
C VAL A 259 -1.66 24.45 -24.29
N GLN A 260 -0.94 23.88 -25.26
CA GLN A 260 0.38 24.36 -25.67
C GLN A 260 0.33 25.77 -26.26
N GLN A 261 -0.75 26.17 -26.94
CA GLN A 261 -0.98 27.54 -27.39
C GLN A 261 -1.14 28.51 -26.20
N LEU A 262 -1.75 28.10 -25.08
CA LEU A 262 -1.75 28.89 -23.85
C LEU A 262 -0.33 29.07 -23.31
N PHE A 263 0.48 28.00 -23.26
CA PHE A 263 1.88 28.03 -22.83
C PHE A 263 2.83 28.80 -23.78
N CYS A 264 2.48 28.92 -25.06
CA CYS A 264 3.26 29.59 -26.09
C CYS A 264 2.76 30.98 -26.45
N SER A 265 1.59 31.39 -25.96
CA SER A 265 1.09 32.75 -26.14
C SER A 265 1.99 33.71 -25.34
N HIS A 266 2.50 34.74 -26.01
CA HIS A 266 3.32 35.79 -25.41
C HIS A 266 2.51 36.81 -24.58
N ASN A 267 1.22 36.55 -24.37
CA ASN A 267 0.32 37.44 -23.64
C ASN A 267 0.18 36.99 -22.19
N PRO A 268 0.46 37.86 -21.20
CA PRO A 268 0.40 37.51 -19.78
C PRO A 268 -1.03 37.38 -19.23
N THR A 269 -2.06 37.67 -20.03
CA THR A 269 -3.47 37.67 -19.60
C THR A 269 -4.36 37.03 -20.66
N ILE A 270 -5.00 35.91 -20.30
CA ILE A 270 -6.05 35.27 -21.11
C ILE A 270 -7.34 36.08 -20.92
N PRO A 271 -8.04 36.50 -21.99
CA PRO A 271 -9.32 37.19 -21.89
C PRO A 271 -10.35 36.39 -21.08
N GLU A 272 -11.15 37.05 -20.25
CA GLU A 272 -12.05 36.38 -19.29
C GLU A 272 -13.05 35.42 -19.95
N ASN A 273 -13.58 35.78 -21.13
CA ASN A 273 -14.50 34.91 -21.88
C ASN A 273 -13.81 33.64 -22.39
N GLN A 274 -12.57 33.77 -22.88
CA GLN A 274 -11.78 32.61 -23.32
C GLN A 274 -11.36 31.76 -22.12
N LEU A 275 -11.03 32.38 -20.98
CA LEU A 275 -10.71 31.68 -19.75
C LEU A 275 -11.90 30.86 -19.22
N LYS A 276 -13.12 31.43 -19.24
CA LYS A 276 -14.35 30.70 -18.86
C LYS A 276 -14.62 29.51 -19.77
N GLU A 277 -14.45 29.68 -21.08
CA GLU A 277 -14.62 28.60 -22.05
C GLU A 277 -13.59 27.47 -21.84
N LEU A 278 -12.32 27.82 -21.63
CA LEU A 278 -11.24 26.86 -21.37
C LEU A 278 -11.44 26.11 -20.06
N ASN A 279 -11.86 26.80 -19.00
CA ASN A 279 -12.20 26.19 -17.72
C ASN A 279 -13.31 25.13 -17.90
N MET A 280 -14.40 25.50 -18.59
CA MET A 280 -15.50 24.58 -18.86
C MET A 280 -15.06 23.37 -19.69
N LYS A 281 -14.22 23.57 -20.71
CA LYS A 281 -13.63 22.48 -21.51
C LYS A 281 -12.79 21.54 -20.65
N ILE A 282 -11.98 22.08 -19.73
CA ILE A 282 -11.14 21.29 -18.82
C ILE A 282 -11.97 20.49 -17.82
N ASP A 283 -13.02 21.09 -17.26
CA ASP A 283 -13.93 20.38 -16.35
C ASP A 283 -14.63 19.22 -17.03
N ASN A 284 -15.13 19.44 -18.25
CA ASN A 284 -15.75 18.38 -19.04
C ASN A 284 -14.75 17.27 -19.38
N ALA A 285 -13.52 17.62 -19.74
CA ALA A 285 -12.47 16.66 -20.03
C ALA A 285 -12.05 15.85 -18.77
N LEU A 286 -11.89 16.52 -17.61
CA LEU A 286 -11.60 15.86 -16.34
C LEU A 286 -12.72 14.89 -15.94
N GLN A 287 -13.97 15.33 -16.08
CA GLN A 287 -15.13 14.49 -15.76
C GLN A 287 -15.21 13.28 -16.68
N ALA A 288 -14.96 13.46 -17.99
CA ALA A 288 -14.91 12.36 -18.95
C ALA A 288 -13.77 11.38 -18.63
N TYR A 289 -12.58 11.90 -18.28
CA TYR A 289 -11.44 11.09 -17.87
C TYR A 289 -11.75 10.29 -16.59
N LYS A 290 -12.36 10.92 -15.59
CA LYS A 290 -12.76 10.27 -14.33
C LYS A 290 -13.77 9.14 -14.59
N VAL A 291 -14.79 9.38 -15.41
CA VAL A 291 -15.76 8.34 -15.80
C VAL A 291 -15.07 7.20 -16.55
N ALA A 292 -14.15 7.51 -17.46
CA ALA A 292 -13.39 6.49 -18.18
C ALA A 292 -12.53 5.64 -17.22
N LEU A 293 -11.90 6.27 -16.21
CA LEU A 293 -11.12 5.58 -15.19
C LEU A 293 -12.00 4.70 -14.30
N GLU A 294 -13.13 5.22 -13.80
CA GLU A 294 -14.10 4.46 -12.98
C GLU A 294 -14.69 3.27 -13.75
N SER A 295 -14.91 3.41 -15.06
CA SER A 295 -15.45 2.34 -15.91
C SER A 295 -14.53 1.13 -16.08
N GLN A 296 -13.24 1.24 -15.72
CA GLN A 296 -12.29 0.12 -15.75
C GLN A 296 -12.51 -0.90 -14.63
N GLY A 297 -13.30 -0.55 -13.61
CA GLY A 297 -13.63 -1.44 -12.48
C GLY A 297 -12.45 -1.78 -11.55
N HIS A 298 -11.26 -1.24 -11.81
CA HIS A 298 -10.03 -1.43 -11.01
C HIS A 298 -9.25 -0.11 -10.97
N SER A 299 -8.95 0.38 -9.75
CA SER A 299 -8.20 1.62 -9.51
C SER A 299 -6.71 1.40 -9.28
N GLU A 300 -6.27 0.15 -9.12
CA GLU A 300 -4.90 -0.23 -8.77
C GLU A 300 -4.31 -1.17 -9.82
N TYR A 301 -3.07 -0.91 -10.20
CA TYR A 301 -2.33 -1.68 -11.20
C TYR A 301 -0.98 -2.11 -10.62
N ALA A 302 -0.74 -3.41 -10.55
CA ALA A 302 0.56 -3.97 -10.21
C ALA A 302 1.30 -4.35 -11.49
N LEU A 303 2.32 -3.57 -11.85
CA LEU A 303 3.09 -3.76 -13.08
C LEU A 303 4.52 -4.16 -12.77
N LYS A 304 4.96 -5.27 -13.37
CA LYS A 304 6.37 -5.70 -13.32
C LYS A 304 7.16 -4.85 -14.32
N ALA A 305 8.15 -4.11 -13.83
CA ALA A 305 8.92 -3.15 -14.62
C ALA A 305 10.39 -3.60 -14.76
N GLY A 306 11.17 -2.81 -15.50
CA GLY A 306 12.59 -3.07 -15.79
C GLY A 306 13.06 -2.40 -17.09
N PHE A 307 12.37 -1.34 -17.51
CA PHE A 307 12.50 -0.74 -18.83
C PHE A 307 13.83 -0.06 -19.08
N HIS A 308 14.47 0.41 -18.02
CA HIS A 308 15.84 0.88 -18.09
C HIS A 308 16.81 -0.22 -18.55
N LEU A 309 16.47 -1.50 -18.36
CA LEU A 309 17.29 -2.63 -18.82
C LEU A 309 16.94 -3.09 -20.24
N ASN A 310 15.73 -2.76 -20.75
CA ASN A 310 15.33 -3.09 -22.11
C ASN A 310 14.46 -1.98 -22.76
N PRO A 311 15.10 -0.94 -23.32
CA PRO A 311 14.46 0.18 -24.00
C PRO A 311 13.47 -0.23 -25.11
N LYS A 312 13.84 -1.24 -25.92
CA LYS A 312 13.01 -1.65 -27.06
C LYS A 312 11.73 -2.36 -26.63
N ALA A 313 11.77 -3.10 -25.53
CA ALA A 313 10.59 -3.79 -25.00
C ALA A 313 9.53 -2.80 -24.49
N VAL A 314 9.95 -1.70 -23.86
CA VAL A 314 9.00 -0.65 -23.43
C VAL A 314 8.42 0.11 -24.61
N GLU A 315 9.24 0.46 -25.61
CA GLU A 315 8.77 1.10 -26.84
C GLU A 315 7.66 0.29 -27.50
N ALA A 316 7.88 -1.03 -27.64
CA ALA A 316 6.90 -1.95 -28.21
C ALA A 316 5.67 -2.16 -27.32
N SER A 317 5.80 -2.01 -26.00
CA SER A 317 4.68 -2.16 -25.06
C SER A 317 3.79 -0.91 -24.99
N LEU A 318 4.37 0.27 -25.26
CA LEU A 318 3.67 1.55 -25.30
C LEU A 318 3.20 1.95 -26.71
N GLN A 319 3.41 1.08 -27.70
CA GLN A 319 2.96 1.31 -29.07
C GLN A 319 1.42 1.45 -29.08
N GLY A 320 0.93 2.57 -29.61
CA GLY A 320 -0.50 2.90 -29.60
C GLY A 320 -0.97 3.67 -28.35
N CYS A 321 -0.13 3.81 -27.32
CA CYS A 321 -0.39 4.75 -26.22
C CYS A 321 0.03 6.18 -26.57
N CYS A 322 1.08 6.33 -27.38
CA CYS A 322 1.75 7.60 -27.62
C CYS A 322 2.44 7.61 -29.00
N GLY A 323 3.01 8.75 -29.38
CA GLY A 323 3.83 8.85 -30.60
C GLY A 323 5.16 8.11 -30.45
N GLU A 324 5.80 7.74 -31.57
CA GLU A 324 7.05 6.98 -31.57
C GLU A 324 8.17 7.66 -30.77
N ALA A 325 8.30 8.99 -30.89
CA ALA A 325 9.28 9.77 -30.13
C ALA A 325 9.02 9.76 -28.61
N GLU A 326 7.75 9.71 -28.19
CA GLU A 326 7.37 9.64 -26.77
C GLU A 326 7.66 8.24 -26.20
N ALA A 327 7.37 7.19 -26.98
CA ALA A 327 7.69 5.81 -26.64
C ALA A 327 9.22 5.60 -26.49
N GLN A 328 10.02 6.13 -27.45
CA GLN A 328 11.48 6.09 -27.38
C GLN A 328 12.03 6.83 -26.15
N GLN A 329 11.39 7.93 -25.75
CA GLN A 329 11.81 8.67 -24.56
C GLN A 329 11.55 7.91 -23.26
N ALA A 330 10.53 7.04 -23.20
CA ALA A 330 10.31 6.14 -22.08
C ALA A 330 11.37 5.02 -21.99
N GLY A 331 11.85 4.53 -23.15
CA GLY A 331 12.93 3.56 -23.25
C GLY A 331 14.33 4.15 -23.05
N ARG A 332 14.49 5.46 -23.16
CA ARG A 332 15.81 6.08 -23.09
C ARG A 332 16.45 5.91 -21.71
N MET A 333 17.51 5.10 -21.65
CA MET A 333 18.44 5.05 -20.52
C MET A 333 18.97 6.46 -20.23
N GLN A 334 18.66 6.97 -19.04
CA GLN A 334 19.31 8.18 -18.54
C GLN A 334 20.62 7.78 -17.90
N THR A 335 21.73 8.38 -18.33
CA THR A 335 22.98 8.30 -17.57
C THR A 335 22.73 8.84 -16.16
N PRO A 336 23.12 8.11 -15.10
CA PRO A 336 22.92 8.56 -13.72
C PRO A 336 23.46 9.98 -13.54
N THR A 337 22.57 10.92 -13.19
CA THR A 337 22.93 12.33 -13.01
C THR A 337 23.66 12.60 -11.71
N GLN A 338 23.62 11.65 -10.76
CA GLN A 338 24.35 11.71 -9.51
C GLN A 338 25.20 10.44 -9.33
N PRO A 339 26.42 10.55 -8.77
CA PRO A 339 27.21 9.39 -8.41
C PRO A 339 26.44 8.53 -7.41
N ILE A 340 26.47 7.20 -7.58
CA ILE A 340 25.85 6.22 -6.68
C ILE A 340 26.30 6.43 -5.23
N GLN A 341 27.53 6.89 -5.06
CA GLN A 341 28.14 7.22 -3.77
C GLN A 341 27.37 8.30 -2.99
N CYS A 342 26.57 9.12 -3.67
CA CYS A 342 25.75 10.16 -3.07
C CYS A 342 24.34 9.64 -2.74
N GLU A 343 23.73 8.85 -3.62
CA GLU A 343 22.33 8.46 -3.49
C GLU A 343 22.14 7.20 -2.62
N LEU A 344 22.96 6.17 -2.86
CA LEU A 344 22.82 4.85 -2.23
C LEU A 344 22.83 4.88 -0.69
N PRO A 345 23.66 5.69 0.00
CA PRO A 345 23.63 5.76 1.47
C PRO A 345 22.29 6.19 2.04
N THR A 346 21.49 6.96 1.29
CA THR A 346 20.23 7.54 1.76
C THR A 346 19.03 6.60 1.68
N ILE A 347 19.16 5.50 0.94
CA ILE A 347 18.05 4.58 0.63
C ILE A 347 18.00 3.47 1.68
N PRO A 348 16.88 3.18 2.36
CA PRO A 348 16.76 1.93 3.13
C PRO A 348 16.78 0.71 2.19
N LEU A 349 17.50 -0.36 2.52
CA LEU A 349 17.74 -1.48 1.60
C LEU A 349 17.79 -2.82 2.34
N HIS A 350 17.10 -3.84 1.83
CA HIS A 350 17.31 -5.22 2.23
C HIS A 350 18.31 -5.91 1.31
N ILE A 351 19.31 -6.58 1.88
CA ILE A 351 20.27 -7.43 1.17
C ILE A 351 20.27 -8.79 1.87
N GLY A 352 19.72 -9.82 1.22
CA GLY A 352 19.45 -11.10 1.86
C GLY A 352 18.57 -10.92 3.11
N SER A 353 19.01 -11.45 4.25
CA SER A 353 18.33 -11.28 5.54
C SER A 353 18.64 -9.96 6.25
N HIS A 354 19.52 -9.12 5.70
CA HIS A 354 19.98 -7.91 6.37
C HIS A 354 19.19 -6.68 5.93
N PHE A 355 18.63 -5.94 6.90
CA PHE A 355 18.06 -4.62 6.66
C PHE A 355 19.07 -3.52 6.98
N LEU A 356 19.37 -2.68 5.99
CA LEU A 356 20.33 -1.59 6.10
C LEU A 356 19.60 -0.26 5.97
N LYS A 357 19.55 0.51 7.07
CA LYS A 357 18.87 1.80 7.11
C LYS A 357 19.56 2.84 6.22
N GLY A 358 18.76 3.72 5.62
CA GLY A 358 19.25 4.91 4.93
C GLY A 358 19.70 5.98 5.93
N VAL A 359 20.75 6.72 5.59
CA VAL A 359 21.29 7.83 6.39
C VAL A 359 21.14 9.17 5.66
N SER A 360 21.07 10.27 6.40
CA SER A 360 21.13 11.61 5.81
C SER A 360 22.54 11.90 5.26
N PHE A 361 22.66 12.89 4.38
CA PHE A 361 23.94 13.36 3.84
C PHE A 361 24.82 13.96 4.96
N ASN A 362 25.59 13.12 5.66
CA ASN A 362 26.57 13.50 6.68
C ASN A 362 27.80 12.56 6.63
N GLU A 363 28.72 12.69 7.59
CA GLU A 363 29.96 11.89 7.65
C GLU A 363 29.72 10.36 7.68
N SER A 364 28.54 9.89 8.10
CA SER A 364 28.19 8.46 8.11
C SER A 364 27.84 7.87 6.74
N ALA A 365 27.68 8.70 5.70
CA ALA A 365 27.32 8.23 4.36
C ALA A 365 28.39 7.31 3.74
N ALA A 366 29.67 7.60 3.98
CA ALA A 366 30.77 6.78 3.48
C ALA A 366 30.83 5.41 4.16
N ASP A 367 30.60 5.36 5.48
CA ASP A 367 30.58 4.09 6.22
C ASP A 367 29.32 3.27 5.91
N ASN A 368 28.17 3.93 5.73
CA ASN A 368 26.95 3.27 5.27
C ASN A 368 27.12 2.67 3.86
N LEU A 369 27.77 3.41 2.94
CA LEU A 369 28.13 2.91 1.62
C LEU A 369 29.01 1.66 1.72
N LYS A 370 30.07 1.72 2.53
CA LYS A 370 30.95 0.55 2.76
C LYS A 370 30.19 -0.64 3.32
N LEU A 371 29.29 -0.41 4.27
CA LEU A 371 28.47 -1.46 4.88
C LEU A 371 27.57 -2.14 3.84
N LYS A 372 26.91 -1.36 2.98
CA LYS A 372 26.07 -1.90 1.89
C LYS A 372 26.87 -2.68 0.86
N THR A 373 28.00 -2.14 0.42
CA THR A 373 28.93 -2.82 -0.49
C THR A 373 29.45 -4.12 0.12
N HIS A 374 29.83 -4.11 1.41
CA HIS A 374 30.29 -5.31 2.11
C HIS A 374 29.20 -6.37 2.24
N THR A 375 27.98 -5.96 2.62
CA THR A 375 26.84 -6.89 2.76
C THR A 375 26.49 -7.52 1.40
N MET A 376 26.53 -6.74 0.32
CA MET A 376 26.33 -7.26 -1.04
C MET A 376 27.42 -8.25 -1.43
N LEU A 377 28.69 -7.96 -1.11
CA LEU A 377 29.81 -8.88 -1.34
C LEU A 377 29.61 -10.22 -0.60
N GLN A 378 29.11 -10.18 0.64
CA GLN A 378 28.82 -11.41 1.39
C GLN A 378 27.71 -12.22 0.73
N LEU A 379 26.62 -11.58 0.29
CA LEU A 379 25.54 -12.27 -0.42
C LEU A 379 26.04 -12.95 -1.71
N ILE A 380 26.92 -12.30 -2.46
CA ILE A 380 27.52 -12.90 -3.68
C ILE A 380 28.44 -14.08 -3.32
N LYS A 381 29.20 -13.99 -2.23
CA LYS A 381 30.04 -15.10 -1.76
C LYS A 381 29.21 -16.30 -1.35
N GLU A 382 28.13 -16.09 -0.60
CA GLU A 382 27.17 -17.15 -0.24
C GLU A 382 26.60 -17.83 -1.49
N ALA A 383 26.29 -17.07 -2.54
CA ALA A 383 25.84 -17.60 -3.82
C ALA A 383 26.91 -18.44 -4.56
N ALA A 384 28.17 -18.01 -4.47
CA ALA A 384 29.30 -18.65 -5.11
C ALA A 384 29.68 -19.99 -4.44
N GLU A 385 29.65 -20.02 -3.11
CA GLU A 385 29.94 -21.21 -2.29
C GLU A 385 28.90 -22.32 -2.52
N GLN A 386 27.63 -21.97 -2.72
CA GLN A 386 26.57 -22.94 -3.06
C GLN A 386 26.71 -23.54 -4.47
N ASN A 387 27.44 -22.89 -5.38
CA ASN A 387 27.55 -23.28 -6.79
C ASN A 387 28.97 -23.74 -7.21
N GLY A 388 29.95 -23.75 -6.31
CA GLY A 388 31.31 -24.26 -6.57
C GLY A 388 32.15 -23.44 -7.56
N VAL A 389 31.78 -22.18 -7.83
CA VAL A 389 32.48 -21.29 -8.77
C VAL A 389 33.10 -20.12 -8.03
N VAL A 390 34.41 -19.92 -8.19
CA VAL A 390 35.13 -18.76 -7.62
C VAL A 390 34.71 -17.49 -8.38
N PRO A 391 34.24 -16.42 -7.70
CA PRO A 391 33.86 -15.19 -8.38
C PRO A 391 35.10 -14.53 -9.00
N ARG A 392 35.04 -14.22 -10.30
CA ARG A 392 36.05 -13.42 -11.00
C ARG A 392 35.84 -11.94 -10.69
N ASP A 393 36.95 -11.22 -10.59
CA ASP A 393 37.16 -9.89 -10.00
C ASP A 393 36.22 -8.73 -10.40
N ASP A 394 35.93 -7.89 -9.39
CA ASP A 394 35.55 -6.46 -9.37
C ASP A 394 34.68 -5.85 -10.50
N SER A 395 33.37 -6.16 -10.53
CA SER A 395 32.33 -5.20 -10.99
C SER A 395 30.85 -5.50 -10.62
N PRO A 396 30.40 -6.71 -10.21
CA PRO A 396 28.95 -6.98 -10.15
C PRO A 396 28.26 -6.25 -8.98
N VAL A 397 28.98 -5.94 -7.91
CA VAL A 397 28.41 -5.34 -6.70
C VAL A 397 27.90 -3.94 -6.97
N THR A 398 28.70 -3.09 -7.61
CA THR A 398 28.29 -1.72 -7.92
C THR A 398 27.15 -1.74 -8.92
N ASP A 399 27.23 -2.53 -9.98
CA ASP A 399 26.17 -2.61 -10.99
C ASP A 399 24.82 -3.06 -10.42
N VAL A 400 24.82 -4.02 -9.50
CA VAL A 400 23.60 -4.47 -8.81
C VAL A 400 23.07 -3.40 -7.85
N LEU A 401 23.95 -2.79 -7.03
CA LEU A 401 23.55 -1.73 -6.11
C LEU A 401 23.05 -0.47 -6.85
N ASN A 402 23.51 -0.23 -8.08
CA ASN A 402 23.03 0.88 -8.90
C ASN A 402 21.55 0.70 -9.29
N GLN A 403 21.06 -0.54 -9.37
CA GLN A 403 19.67 -0.82 -9.75
C GLN A 403 18.67 -0.35 -8.68
N VAL A 404 19.08 -0.24 -7.42
CA VAL A 404 18.18 0.24 -6.36
C VAL A 404 18.06 1.76 -6.32
N CYS A 405 19.02 2.47 -6.91
CA CYS A 405 19.05 3.94 -6.95
C CYS A 405 17.92 4.51 -7.82
N PRO A 406 17.02 5.36 -7.28
CA PRO A 406 15.99 6.03 -8.07
C PRO A 406 16.48 6.73 -9.33
N SER A 407 17.70 7.30 -9.34
CA SER A 407 18.29 7.89 -10.56
C SER A 407 18.37 6.92 -11.76
N SER A 408 18.46 5.61 -11.51
CA SER A 408 18.60 4.58 -12.56
C SER A 408 17.28 4.22 -13.24
N TRP A 409 16.15 4.26 -12.52
CA TRP A 409 14.88 3.71 -12.99
C TRP A 409 13.70 4.69 -12.92
N ARG A 410 13.70 5.64 -11.97
CA ARG A 410 12.52 6.47 -11.66
C ARG A 410 12.05 7.29 -12.85
N GLY A 411 12.98 7.86 -13.61
CA GLY A 411 12.67 8.66 -14.80
C GLY A 411 11.92 7.83 -15.85
N ALA A 412 12.50 6.71 -16.26
CA ALA A 412 11.90 5.80 -17.24
C ALA A 412 10.54 5.27 -16.79
N CYS A 413 10.43 4.81 -15.53
CA CYS A 413 9.17 4.33 -14.97
C CYS A 413 8.11 5.43 -14.94
N LYS A 414 8.45 6.63 -14.45
CA LYS A 414 7.51 7.76 -14.40
C LYS A 414 6.99 8.11 -15.79
N THR A 415 7.89 8.20 -16.78
CA THR A 415 7.49 8.49 -18.17
C THR A 415 6.57 7.40 -18.71
N ALA A 416 6.90 6.13 -18.52
CA ALA A 416 6.06 5.03 -18.98
C ALA A 416 4.66 5.05 -18.33
N VAL A 417 4.57 5.24 -17.02
CA VAL A 417 3.28 5.36 -16.31
C VAL A 417 2.50 6.59 -16.78
N GLN A 418 3.18 7.72 -17.04
CA GLN A 418 2.55 8.94 -17.58
C GLN A 418 1.94 8.71 -18.97
N LEU A 419 2.63 7.97 -19.85
CA LEU A 419 2.12 7.67 -21.19
C LEU A 419 0.99 6.63 -21.16
N LEU A 420 0.97 5.79 -20.14
CA LEU A 420 -0.02 4.75 -19.98
C LEU A 420 -1.33 5.31 -19.41
N PHE A 421 -1.25 6.04 -18.30
CA PHE A 421 -2.43 6.52 -17.57
C PHE A 421 -2.71 7.99 -17.79
N GLY A 422 -1.67 8.82 -17.93
CA GLY A 422 -1.85 10.26 -17.96
C GLY A 422 -2.44 10.77 -19.28
N GLN A 423 -3.05 11.94 -19.20
CA GLN A 423 -3.55 12.68 -20.35
C GLN A 423 -2.92 14.07 -20.35
N ALA A 424 -2.17 14.38 -21.41
CA ALA A 424 -1.39 15.61 -21.51
C ALA A 424 -2.25 16.86 -21.27
N GLY A 425 -1.80 17.74 -20.37
CA GLY A 425 -2.51 18.96 -20.00
C GLY A 425 -3.74 18.75 -19.12
N LEU A 426 -4.04 17.52 -18.70
CA LEU A 426 -5.21 17.20 -17.89
C LEU A 426 -4.80 16.53 -16.57
N VAL A 427 -4.05 15.42 -16.68
CA VAL A 427 -3.66 14.57 -15.55
C VAL A 427 -2.18 14.21 -15.66
N VAL A 428 -1.47 14.35 -14.55
CA VAL A 428 -0.06 13.98 -14.39
C VAL A 428 0.12 12.89 -13.34
N VAL A 429 1.18 12.13 -13.49
CA VAL A 429 1.60 11.10 -12.55
C VAL A 429 2.56 11.69 -11.52
N ASP A 430 2.26 11.45 -10.25
CA ASP A 430 3.09 11.83 -9.12
C ASP A 430 3.44 10.59 -8.26
N THR A 431 4.49 10.70 -7.46
CA THR A 431 4.85 9.63 -6.52
C THR A 431 3.89 9.64 -5.35
N ALA A 432 3.29 8.48 -5.04
CA ALA A 432 2.39 8.36 -3.90
C ALA A 432 3.16 8.47 -2.58
N GLN A 433 2.55 9.11 -1.57
CA GLN A 433 3.09 9.11 -0.22
C GLN A 433 2.79 7.76 0.42
N ILE A 434 3.83 7.05 0.85
CA ILE A 434 3.71 5.77 1.53
C ILE A 434 4.03 6.00 3.01
N GLU A 435 3.08 5.72 3.88
CA GLU A 435 3.22 5.90 5.34
C GLU A 435 4.32 4.98 5.91
N ASN A 436 4.37 3.72 5.44
CA ASN A 436 5.38 2.75 5.86
C ASN A 436 6.53 2.62 4.84
N LYS A 437 7.52 3.53 4.96
CA LYS A 437 8.69 3.56 4.07
C LYS A 437 9.60 2.33 4.20
N GLU A 438 9.59 1.64 5.33
CA GLU A 438 10.45 0.47 5.55
C GLU A 438 9.90 -0.79 4.88
N ALA A 439 8.57 -0.99 4.89
CA ALA A 439 7.93 -2.12 4.19
C ALA A 439 8.08 -2.06 2.65
N TYR A 440 8.36 -0.87 2.12
CA TYR A 440 8.60 -0.61 0.69
C TYR A 440 10.08 -0.34 0.38
N ALA A 441 10.99 -0.76 1.26
CA ALA A 441 12.42 -0.69 0.97
C ALA A 441 12.77 -1.64 -0.21
N PRO A 442 13.63 -1.22 -1.16
CA PRO A 442 14.19 -2.11 -2.15
C PRO A 442 14.81 -3.36 -1.52
N GLN A 443 14.77 -4.47 -2.26
CA GLN A 443 15.25 -5.76 -1.80
C GLN A 443 16.19 -6.38 -2.83
N ILE A 444 17.28 -6.96 -2.35
CA ILE A 444 18.21 -7.76 -3.14
C ILE A 444 18.26 -9.14 -2.51
N THR A 445 17.83 -10.15 -3.25
CA THR A 445 17.76 -11.54 -2.78
C THR A 445 18.48 -12.47 -3.74
N LEU A 446 18.82 -13.66 -3.23
CA LEU A 446 19.39 -14.74 -4.02
C LEU A 446 18.32 -15.80 -4.30
N GLU A 447 18.03 -16.03 -5.57
CA GLU A 447 17.12 -17.08 -6.03
C GLU A 447 17.90 -18.12 -6.84
N GLY A 448 18.33 -19.19 -6.17
CA GLY A 448 19.23 -20.19 -6.75
C GLY A 448 20.58 -19.56 -7.09
N SER A 449 20.94 -19.52 -8.37
CA SER A 449 22.17 -18.88 -8.86
C SER A 449 21.96 -17.43 -9.34
N ARG A 450 20.76 -16.86 -9.16
CA ARG A 450 20.39 -15.54 -9.71
C ARG A 450 20.23 -14.52 -8.59
N ILE A 451 20.79 -13.33 -8.81
CA ILE A 451 20.54 -12.17 -7.96
C ILE A 451 19.29 -11.47 -8.47
N VAL A 452 18.29 -11.30 -7.61
CA VAL A 452 17.04 -10.62 -7.93
C VAL A 452 17.02 -9.28 -7.20
N VAL A 453 16.80 -8.21 -7.96
CA VAL A 453 16.66 -6.85 -7.43
C VAL A 453 15.21 -6.41 -7.60
N GLN A 454 14.53 -6.19 -6.48
CA GLN A 454 13.15 -5.73 -6.45
C GLN A 454 13.11 -4.30 -5.91
N VAL A 455 12.58 -3.38 -6.72
CA VAL A 455 12.42 -1.97 -6.34
C VAL A 455 10.94 -1.61 -6.45
N PRO A 456 10.20 -1.58 -5.33
CA PRO A 456 8.80 -1.21 -5.36
C PRO A 456 8.66 0.31 -5.55
N SER A 457 7.66 0.72 -6.33
CA SER A 457 7.32 2.14 -6.51
C SER A 457 5.82 2.29 -6.69
N THR A 458 5.25 3.32 -6.06
CA THR A 458 3.81 3.61 -6.13
C THR A 458 3.59 5.00 -6.72
N TRP A 459 2.63 5.09 -7.63
CA TRP A 459 2.33 6.28 -8.40
C TRP A 459 0.84 6.60 -8.28
N CYS A 460 0.50 7.88 -8.22
CA CYS A 460 -0.88 8.37 -8.22
C CYS A 460 -1.10 9.37 -9.34
N LEU A 461 -2.36 9.49 -9.75
CA LEU A 461 -2.80 10.43 -10.76
C LEU A 461 -3.31 11.69 -10.08
N LYS A 462 -2.90 12.86 -10.59
CA LYS A 462 -3.33 14.17 -10.10
C LYS A 462 -3.64 15.08 -11.26
N GLU A 463 -4.49 16.07 -11.05
CA GLU A 463 -4.68 17.15 -12.01
C GLU A 463 -3.35 17.83 -12.36
N ASP A 464 -3.16 18.17 -13.64
CA ASP A 464 -1.93 18.83 -14.10
C ASP A 464 -1.78 20.22 -13.47
N PRO A 465 -0.82 20.43 -12.54
CA PRO A 465 -0.76 21.66 -11.76
C PRO A 465 -0.48 22.89 -12.61
N ALA A 466 0.24 22.72 -13.72
CA ALA A 466 0.62 23.83 -14.57
C ALA A 466 -0.54 24.29 -15.45
N THR A 467 -1.34 23.36 -15.95
CA THR A 467 -2.59 23.72 -16.63
C THR A 467 -3.56 24.40 -15.67
N MET A 468 -3.73 23.86 -14.45
CA MET A 468 -4.60 24.49 -13.44
C MET A 468 -4.11 25.88 -13.02
N SER A 469 -2.79 26.06 -12.87
CA SER A 469 -2.21 27.36 -12.56
C SER A 469 -2.41 28.39 -13.67
N LEU A 470 -2.31 28.00 -14.94
CA LEU A 470 -2.58 28.90 -16.08
C LEU A 470 -4.04 29.38 -16.10
N LEU A 471 -4.95 28.53 -15.66
CA LEU A 471 -6.37 28.84 -15.58
C LEU A 471 -6.77 29.59 -14.29
N GLN A 472 -5.79 29.96 -13.45
CA GLN A 472 -6.03 30.60 -12.16
C GLN A 472 -6.90 29.76 -11.21
N ARG A 473 -6.85 28.42 -11.34
CA ARG A 473 -7.51 27.52 -10.40
C ARG A 473 -6.62 27.29 -9.19
N SER A 474 -7.19 27.43 -7.99
CA SER A 474 -6.54 26.99 -6.76
C SER A 474 -6.62 25.47 -6.68
N LEU A 475 -5.47 24.80 -6.68
CA LEU A 475 -5.38 23.38 -6.36
C LEU A 475 -5.50 23.23 -4.85
N ASP A 476 -6.59 22.63 -4.37
CA ASP A 476 -6.75 22.30 -2.96
C ASP A 476 -5.99 20.99 -2.66
N PRO A 477 -4.92 21.02 -1.84
CA PRO A 477 -4.11 19.84 -1.56
C PRO A 477 -4.89 18.73 -0.83
N GLU A 478 -6.01 19.05 -0.17
CA GLU A 478 -6.78 18.08 0.63
C GLU A 478 -7.86 17.33 -0.17
N LYS A 479 -8.14 17.74 -1.42
CA LYS A 479 -9.12 17.08 -2.29
C LYS A 479 -8.53 16.05 -3.27
N GLN A 480 -7.23 15.73 -3.17
CA GLN A 480 -6.49 14.88 -4.12
C GLN A 480 -6.63 13.36 -3.86
N GLY A 481 -7.78 12.89 -3.38
CA GLY A 481 -8.06 11.47 -3.10
C GLY A 481 -8.66 10.73 -4.29
#